data_AF-W7PN57-F1
#
_entry.id   AF-W7PN57-F1
#
_cell.length_a   1.000
_cell.length_b   1.000
_cell.length_c   1.000
_cell.angle_alpha   90.00
_cell.angle_beta   90.00
_cell.angle_gamma   90.00
#
_symmetry.space_group_name_H-M   'P 1'
#
loop_
_entity.id
_entity.type
_entity.pdbx_description
1 polymer ?
#
loop_
_entity_poly.entity_id
_entity_poly.type
_entity_poly.pdbx_seq_one_letter_code
_entity_poly.pdbx_strand_id
1 'polypeptide(L)'
;MLYARLILMRLLKAVVVLFMIVIFNFFLIQMAPGDPAAILAGEAGATDQEFLRQLRERFGLDQPLYVQLWRYVSGIAMLDFGFSYRQQMPVLDLILARLPATLLLTGTAFVLSLALGILAGSMAAARVKKPSGSLIMHLP
;
A
#
# COMPACT_ATOMS: atom_id res chain seq x y z
N MET A 1 16.51 -14.96 -21.71
CA MET A 1 15.56 -13.90 -22.14
C MET A 1 14.16 -14.02 -21.53
N LEU A 2 13.61 -15.23 -21.30
CA LEU A 2 12.27 -15.41 -20.72
C LEU A 2 12.13 -14.81 -19.29
N TYR A 3 13.10 -15.04 -18.41
CA TYR A 3 13.09 -14.51 -17.03
C TYR A 3 13.12 -12.97 -16.97
N ALA A 4 13.93 -12.32 -17.81
CA ALA A 4 13.98 -10.87 -17.89
C ALA A 4 12.64 -10.27 -18.35
N ARG A 5 11.97 -10.91 -19.32
CA ARG A 5 10.63 -10.53 -19.75
C ARG A 5 9.60 -10.69 -18.62
N LEU A 6 9.66 -11.77 -17.85
CA LEU A 6 8.76 -11.98 -16.71
C LEU A 6 8.96 -10.93 -15.61
N ILE A 7 10.20 -10.63 -15.26
CA ILE A 7 10.53 -9.59 -14.26
C ILE A 7 10.05 -8.22 -14.75
N LEU A 8 10.31 -7.87 -16.01
CA LEU A 8 9.87 -6.61 -16.60
C LEU A 8 8.34 -6.50 -16.62
N MET A 9 7.62 -7.55 -17.00
CA MET A 9 6.15 -7.55 -16.97
C MET A 9 5.59 -7.42 -15.55
N ARG A 10 6.26 -8.00 -14.54
CA ARG A 10 5.86 -7.84 -13.13
C ARG A 10 6.12 -6.42 -12.64
N LEU A 11 7.27 -5.84 -12.94
CA LEU A 11 7.60 -4.45 -12.61
C LEU A 11 6.62 -3.48 -13.26
N LEU A 12 6.31 -3.67 -14.55
CA LEU A 12 5.35 -2.82 -15.26
C LEU A 12 3.96 -2.91 -14.62
N LYS A 13 3.49 -4.12 -14.28
CA LYS A 13 2.23 -4.30 -13.54
C LYS A 13 2.25 -3.59 -12.19
N ALA A 14 3.34 -3.71 -11.44
CA ALA A 14 3.48 -3.05 -10.13
C ALA A 14 3.43 -1.52 -10.27
N VAL A 15 4.12 -0.95 -11.26
CA VAL A 15 4.11 0.49 -11.54
C VAL A 15 2.71 0.96 -11.93
N VAL A 16 2.01 0.23 -12.81
CA VAL A 16 0.63 0.57 -13.20
C VAL A 16 -0.32 0.52 -12.00
N VAL A 17 -0.21 -0.50 -11.16
CA VAL A 17 -1.03 -0.62 -9.93
C VAL A 17 -0.73 0.53 -8.98
N LEU A 18 0.55 0.84 -8.76
CA LEU A 18 0.96 1.96 -7.90
C LEU A 18 0.42 3.29 -8.43
N PHE A 19 0.55 3.54 -9.73
CA PHE A 19 0.04 4.73 -10.38
C PHE A 19 -1.47 4.87 -10.23
N MET A 20 -2.22 3.78 -10.42
CA MET A 20 -3.66 3.75 -10.16
C MET A 20 -3.95 4.09 -8.70
N ILE A 21 -3.27 3.47 -7.74
CA ILE A 21 -3.47 3.74 -6.30
C ILE A 21 -3.23 5.22 -5.99
N VAL A 22 -2.16 5.83 -6.53
CA VAL A 22 -1.84 7.24 -6.32
C VAL A 22 -2.97 8.15 -6.85
N ILE A 23 -3.44 7.91 -8.07
CA ILE A 23 -4.53 8.68 -8.66
C ILE A 23 -5.83 8.49 -7.87
N PHE A 24 -6.19 7.25 -7.56
CA PHE A 24 -7.39 6.93 -6.79
C PHE A 24 -7.34 7.58 -5.41
N ASN A 25 -6.19 7.54 -4.73
CA ASN A 25 -6.04 8.16 -3.41
C ASN A 25 -6.22 9.68 -3.48
N PHE A 26 -5.64 10.33 -4.49
CA PHE A 26 -5.84 11.76 -4.73
C PHE A 26 -7.33 12.12 -4.86
N PHE A 27 -8.06 11.40 -5.71
CA PHE A 27 -9.50 11.64 -5.88
C PHE A 27 -10.30 11.28 -4.63
N LEU A 28 -9.93 10.22 -3.91
CA LEU A 28 -10.62 9.82 -2.68
C LEU A 28 -10.51 10.90 -1.61
N ILE A 29 -9.33 11.50 -1.43
CA ILE A 29 -9.13 12.63 -0.51
C ILE A 29 -9.92 13.85 -1.00
N GLN A 30 -9.90 14.15 -2.30
CA GLN A 30 -10.60 15.32 -2.84
C GLN A 30 -12.13 15.21 -2.80
N MET A 31 -12.66 13.99 -2.90
CA MET A 31 -14.10 13.69 -2.80
C MET A 31 -14.56 13.53 -1.34
N ALA A 32 -13.64 13.39 -0.39
CA ALA A 32 -13.99 13.29 1.02
C ALA A 32 -14.68 14.58 1.47
N PRO A 33 -15.79 14.50 2.21
CA PRO A 33 -16.47 15.69 2.71
C PRO A 33 -15.59 16.40 3.75
N GLY A 34 -15.16 17.62 3.45
CA GLY A 34 -14.30 18.44 4.30
C GLY A 34 -13.22 19.15 3.48
N ASP A 35 -12.81 20.35 3.92
CA ASP A 35 -11.68 21.03 3.29
C ASP A 35 -10.37 20.35 3.73
N PRO A 36 -9.54 19.82 2.81
CA PRO A 36 -8.25 19.21 3.14
C PRO A 36 -7.37 20.15 3.97
N ALA A 37 -7.43 21.47 3.73
CA ALA A 37 -6.69 22.44 4.52
C ALA A 37 -7.20 22.49 5.97
N ALA A 38 -8.52 22.40 6.18
CA ALA A 38 -9.12 22.40 7.51
C ALA A 38 -8.73 21.15 8.30
N ILE A 39 -8.68 19.99 7.65
CA ILE A 39 -8.24 18.74 8.27
C ILE A 39 -6.75 18.83 8.65
N LEU A 40 -5.90 19.25 7.72
CA LEU A 40 -4.46 19.38 7.97
C LEU A 40 -4.14 20.42 9.06
N ALA A 41 -4.88 21.53 9.10
CA ALA A 41 -4.74 22.54 10.14
C ALA A 41 -5.19 22.02 11.52
N GLY A 42 -6.30 21.28 11.57
CA GLY A 42 -6.75 20.57 12.77
C GLY A 42 -5.71 19.57 13.27
N GLU A 43 -5.08 18.80 12.37
CA GLU A 43 -3.98 17.89 12.73
C GLU A 43 -2.71 18.60 13.18
N ALA A 44 -2.46 19.81 12.69
CA ALA A 44 -1.36 20.66 13.13
C ALA A 44 -1.65 21.39 14.46
N GLY A 45 -2.87 21.26 15.01
CA GLY A 45 -3.30 21.96 16.23
C GLY A 45 -3.55 23.46 16.04
N ALA A 46 -3.70 23.91 14.79
CA ALA A 46 -3.89 25.31 14.44
C ALA A 46 -5.30 25.53 13.86
N THR A 47 -6.11 26.36 14.52
CA THR A 47 -7.47 26.71 14.07
C THR A 47 -7.51 28.08 13.38
N ASP A 48 -6.35 28.70 13.16
CA ASP A 48 -6.26 30.08 12.72
C ASP A 48 -6.54 30.23 11.22
N GLN A 49 -7.34 31.23 10.85
CA GLN A 49 -7.77 31.46 9.46
C GLN A 49 -6.59 31.85 8.54
N GLU A 50 -5.59 32.54 9.08
CA GLU A 50 -4.35 32.83 8.34
C GLU A 50 -3.52 31.56 8.09
N PHE A 51 -3.40 30.68 9.08
CA PHE A 51 -2.68 29.43 8.92
C PHE A 51 -3.36 28.55 7.86
N LEU A 52 -4.69 28.51 7.83
CA LEU A 52 -5.45 27.82 6.78
C LEU A 52 -5.16 28.35 5.38
N ARG A 53 -5.11 29.68 5.19
CA ARG A 53 -4.74 30.27 3.89
C ARG A 53 -3.31 29.93 3.48
N GLN A 54 -2.36 30.04 4.40
CA GLN A 54 -0.98 29.65 4.15
C GLN A 54 -0.86 28.17 3.80
N LEU A 55 -1.66 27.31 4.44
CA LEU A 55 -1.72 25.88 4.14
C LEU A 55 -2.31 25.64 2.75
N ARG A 56 -3.38 26.33 2.36
CA ARG A 56 -3.95 26.22 1.00
C ARG A 56 -2.96 26.64 -0.07
N GLU A 57 -2.25 27.74 0.11
CA GLU A 57 -1.22 28.18 -0.84
C GLU A 57 -0.05 27.19 -0.89
N ARG A 58 0.46 26.76 0.26
CA ARG A 58 1.61 25.83 0.36
C ARG A 58 1.29 24.46 -0.22
N PHE A 59 0.10 23.94 0.04
CA PHE A 59 -0.41 22.71 -0.57
C PHE A 59 -1.06 22.95 -1.92
N GLY A 60 -0.95 24.14 -2.51
CA GLY A 60 -1.53 24.53 -3.80
C GLY A 60 -2.99 24.09 -3.98
N LEU A 61 -3.76 24.04 -2.89
CA LEU A 61 -5.17 23.67 -2.90
C LEU A 61 -6.02 24.72 -3.64
N ASP A 62 -5.47 25.92 -3.83
CA ASP A 62 -6.05 27.00 -4.63
C ASP A 62 -5.79 26.85 -6.14
N GLN A 63 -4.98 25.88 -6.57
CA GLN A 63 -4.64 25.67 -7.98
C GLN A 63 -5.66 24.73 -8.67
N PRO A 64 -5.75 24.75 -10.02
CA PRO A 64 -6.59 23.80 -10.74
C PRO A 64 -6.23 22.33 -10.43
N LEU A 65 -7.23 21.46 -10.38
CA LEU A 65 -7.08 20.04 -10.03
C LEU A 65 -5.96 19.32 -10.79
N TYR A 66 -5.78 19.62 -12.08
CA TYR A 66 -4.73 19.00 -12.89
C TYR A 66 -3.32 19.40 -12.43
N VAL A 67 -3.13 20.62 -11.93
CA VAL A 67 -1.84 21.08 -11.39
C VAL A 67 -1.57 20.41 -10.04
N GLN A 68 -2.61 20.30 -9.20
CA GLN A 68 -2.52 19.60 -7.93
C GLN A 68 -2.12 18.14 -8.13
N LEU A 69 -2.78 17.44 -9.06
CA LEU A 69 -2.46 16.06 -9.40
C LEU A 69 -1.04 15.94 -9.97
N TRP A 70 -0.66 16.82 -10.89
CA TRP A 70 0.68 16.79 -11.50
C TRP A 70 1.78 16.92 -10.43
N ARG A 71 1.66 17.91 -9.54
CA ARG A 71 2.63 18.13 -8.46
C ARG A 71 2.66 16.96 -7.47
N TYR A 72 1.49 16.38 -7.15
CA TYR A 72 1.39 15.22 -6.27
C TYR A 72 2.10 13.99 -6.87
N VAL A 73 1.82 13.68 -8.14
CA VAL A 73 2.45 12.55 -8.85
C VAL A 73 3.96 12.79 -9.04
N SER A 74 4.38 14.01 -9.39
CA SER A 74 5.80 14.32 -9.56
C SER A 74 6.57 14.24 -8.25
N GLY A 75 5.98 14.68 -7.13
CA GLY A 75 6.57 14.56 -5.80
C GLY A 75 6.82 13.10 -5.45
N ILE A 76 5.81 12.25 -5.59
CA ILE A 76 5.93 10.80 -5.35
C ILE A 76 6.99 10.16 -6.24
N ALA A 77 7.06 10.56 -7.52
CA ALA A 77 8.09 10.07 -8.44
C ALA A 77 9.52 10.46 -8.02
N MET A 78 9.68 11.59 -7.31
CA MET A 78 10.93 12.06 -6.72
C MET A 78 11.17 11.52 -5.29
N LEU A 79 10.34 10.57 -4.84
CA LEU A 79 10.34 10.03 -3.46
C LEU A 79 10.00 11.07 -2.38
N ASP A 80 9.39 12.18 -2.76
CA ASP A 80 8.81 13.16 -1.85
C ASP A 80 7.35 12.81 -1.58
N PHE A 81 7.12 12.14 -0.46
CA PHE A 81 5.79 11.76 0.03
C PHE A 81 5.12 12.86 0.87
N GLY A 82 5.79 14.00 1.06
CA GLY A 82 5.31 15.12 1.85
C GLY A 82 5.56 14.97 3.36
N PHE A 83 4.88 15.83 4.12
CA PHE A 83 5.04 15.98 5.56
C PHE A 83 3.78 15.54 6.31
N SER A 84 3.95 14.72 7.35
CA SER A 84 2.86 14.31 8.23
C SER A 84 2.69 15.35 9.33
N TYR A 85 1.60 16.13 9.31
CA TYR A 85 1.31 17.11 10.38
C TYR A 85 0.99 16.45 11.70
N ARG A 86 0.28 15.31 11.67
CA ARG A 86 -0.05 14.52 12.86
C ARG A 86 1.19 14.01 13.61
N GLN A 87 2.20 13.54 12.87
CA GLN A 87 3.44 12.99 13.46
C GLN A 87 4.59 14.01 13.46
N GLN A 88 4.36 15.22 12.93
CA GLN A 88 5.34 16.29 12.78
C GLN A 88 6.68 15.85 12.16
N MET A 89 6.63 14.97 11.16
CA MET A 89 7.83 14.45 10.49
C MET A 89 7.57 14.13 9.01
N PRO A 90 8.61 14.06 8.16
CA PRO A 90 8.48 13.60 6.78
C PRO A 90 7.85 12.20 6.72
N VAL A 91 6.95 11.99 5.76
CA VAL A 91 6.26 10.70 5.60
C VAL A 91 7.25 9.57 5.28
N LEU A 92 8.32 9.88 4.53
CA LEU A 92 9.37 8.90 4.22
C LEU A 92 10.04 8.36 5.50
N ASP A 93 10.42 9.25 6.42
CA ASP A 93 11.05 8.87 7.69
C ASP A 93 10.12 8.02 8.53
N LEU A 94 8.81 8.36 8.52
CA LEU A 94 7.79 7.57 9.18
C LEU A 94 7.67 6.15 8.62
N ILE A 95 7.74 6.00 7.29
CA ILE A 95 7.72 4.70 6.61
C ILE A 95 8.97 3.90 6.99
N LEU A 96 10.15 4.53 6.93
CA LEU A 96 11.43 3.91 7.29
C LEU A 96 11.46 3.47 8.75
N ALA A 97 10.89 4.26 9.67
CA ALA A 97 10.80 3.92 11.09
C ALA A 97 9.88 2.71 11.34
N ARG A 98 8.83 2.52 10.53
CA ARG A 98 7.85 1.42 10.68
C ARG A 98 8.23 0.16 9.93
N LEU A 99 9.04 0.29 8.88
CA LEU A 99 9.47 -0.80 8.00
C LEU A 99 10.02 -2.02 8.75
N PRO A 100 10.95 -1.89 9.72
CA PRO A 100 11.53 -3.03 10.43
C PRO A 100 10.48 -3.87 11.17
N ALA A 101 9.51 -3.21 11.82
CA ALA A 101 8.46 -3.89 12.56
C ALA A 101 7.53 -4.68 11.62
N THR A 102 7.14 -4.08 10.49
CA THR A 102 6.33 -4.77 9.48
C THR A 102 7.10 -5.95 8.87
N LEU A 103 8.38 -5.79 8.55
CA LEU A 103 9.20 -6.87 8.01
C LEU A 103 9.36 -8.03 8.99
N LEU A 104 9.55 -7.73 10.28
CA LEU A 104 9.65 -8.76 11.31
C LEU A 104 8.32 -9.50 11.47
N LEU A 105 7.21 -8.77 11.53
CA LEU A 105 5.89 -9.38 11.67
C LEU A 105 5.49 -10.22 10.44
N THR A 106 5.61 -9.66 9.24
CA THR A 106 5.30 -10.37 8.00
C THR A 106 6.27 -11.53 7.76
N GLY A 107 7.56 -11.34 8.04
CA GLY A 107 8.58 -12.38 7.90
C GLY A 107 8.32 -13.56 8.83
N THR A 108 8.03 -13.31 10.11
CA THR A 108 7.68 -14.37 11.06
C THR A 108 6.40 -15.10 10.67
N ALA A 109 5.35 -14.36 10.31
CA ALA A 109 4.10 -14.95 9.82
C ALA A 109 4.30 -15.80 8.57
N PHE A 110 5.13 -15.34 7.62
CA PHE A 110 5.45 -16.06 6.39
C PHE A 110 6.18 -17.38 6.70
N VAL A 111 7.20 -17.35 7.56
CA VAL A 111 7.95 -18.55 7.96
C VAL A 111 7.05 -19.57 8.65
N LEU A 112 6.21 -19.12 9.59
CA LEU A 112 5.25 -19.99 10.28
C LEU A 112 4.21 -20.57 9.31
N SER A 113 3.65 -19.74 8.43
CA SER A 113 2.68 -20.17 7.43
C SER A 113 3.29 -21.21 6.47
N LEU A 114 4.53 -21.00 6.04
CA LEU A 114 5.24 -21.93 5.18
C LEU A 114 5.51 -23.26 5.90
N ALA A 115 6.00 -23.21 7.15
CA ALA A 115 6.26 -24.41 7.94
C ALA A 115 4.98 -25.23 8.18
N LEU A 116 3.92 -24.58 8.65
CA LEU A 116 2.63 -25.22 8.89
C LEU A 116 1.99 -25.72 7.59
N GLY A 117 2.09 -24.95 6.50
CA GLY A 117 1.59 -25.33 5.18
C GLY A 117 2.29 -26.57 4.61
N ILE A 118 3.61 -26.66 4.77
CA ILE A 118 4.38 -27.85 4.36
C ILE A 118 3.99 -29.07 5.22
N LEU A 119 3.87 -28.91 6.54
CA LEU A 119 3.46 -30.00 7.43
C LEU A 119 2.04 -30.49 7.12
N ALA A 120 1.07 -29.57 7.01
CA ALA A 120 -0.31 -29.90 6.67
C ALA A 120 -0.41 -30.53 5.27
N GLY A 121 0.30 -29.98 4.28
CA GLY A 121 0.35 -30.48 2.92
C GLY A 121 0.96 -31.89 2.82
N SER A 122 2.05 -32.15 3.56
CA SER A 122 2.69 -33.47 3.59
C SER A 122 1.81 -34.52 4.28
N MET A 123 1.15 -34.18 5.40
CA MET A 123 0.19 -35.08 6.05
C MET A 123 -1.03 -35.37 5.16
N ALA A 124 -1.55 -34.37 4.45
CA ALA A 124 -2.64 -34.56 3.50
C ALA A 124 -2.22 -35.50 2.36
N ALA A 125 -1.05 -35.28 1.76
CA ALA A 125 -0.50 -36.13 0.71
C ALA A 125 -0.26 -37.58 1.19
N ALA A 126 0.17 -37.78 2.43
CA ALA A 126 0.35 -39.11 3.01
C ALA A 126 -0.97 -39.86 3.22
N ARG A 127 -2.06 -39.16 3.56
CA ARG A 127 -3.40 -39.77 3.74
C ARG A 127 -4.09 -40.13 2.42
N VAL A 128 -3.77 -39.43 1.32
CA VAL A 128 -4.26 -39.76 -0.03
C VAL A 128 -3.80 -41.14 -0.48
N LYS A 129 -2.70 -41.69 0.08
CA LYS A 129 -2.24 -43.06 -0.21
C LYS A 129 -3.02 -44.17 0.52
N LYS A 130 -4.11 -43.90 1.25
CA LYS A 130 -4.97 -45.00 1.76
C LYS A 130 -5.81 -45.57 0.61
N PRO A 131 -5.63 -46.86 0.22
CA PRO A 131 -6.42 -47.50 -0.84
C PRO A 131 -7.83 -47.91 -0.35
N SER A 132 -8.41 -47.19 0.62
CA SER A 132 -9.78 -47.44 1.07
C SER A 132 -10.83 -46.76 0.17
N GLY A 133 -10.44 -46.36 -1.04
CA GLY A 133 -11.34 -46.01 -2.15
C GLY A 133 -11.35 -47.05 -3.28
N SER A 134 -10.60 -48.15 -3.16
CA SER A 134 -10.54 -49.20 -4.18
C SER A 134 -11.72 -50.19 -4.12
N LEU A 135 -12.57 -50.10 -3.10
CA LEU A 135 -13.72 -51.00 -2.94
C LEU A 135 -14.95 -50.62 -3.79
N ILE A 136 -14.94 -49.45 -4.44
CA ILE A 136 -16.04 -48.99 -5.31
C ILE A 136 -15.75 -49.29 -6.80
N MET A 137 -14.52 -49.71 -7.15
CA MET A 137 -14.11 -49.96 -8.55
C MET A 137 -14.29 -51.41 -9.02
N HIS A 138 -14.82 -52.29 -8.17
CA HIS A 138 -15.02 -53.72 -8.47
C HIS A 138 -16.45 -54.22 -8.30
N LEU A 139 -17.44 -53.32 -8.25
CA LEU A 139 -18.83 -53.73 -8.42
C LEU A 139 -19.17 -53.72 -9.93
N PRO A 140 -19.61 -54.87 -10.48
CA PRO A 140 -19.97 -55.02 -11.89
C PRO A 140 -21.16 -54.14 -12.29
#